data_AF-A0A972MWS4-F1
#
_entry.id   AF-A0A972MWS4-F1
#
_cell.length_a   1.000
_cell.length_b   1.000
_cell.length_c   1.000
_cell.angle_alpha   90.00
_cell.angle_beta   90.00
_cell.angle_gamma   90.00
#
_symmetry.space_group_name_H-M   'P 1'
#
loop_
_entity.id
_entity.type
_entity.pdbx_description
1 polymer ?
#
loop_
_entity_poly.entity_id
_entity_poly.type
_entity_poly.pdbx_seq_one_letter_code
_entity_poly.pdbx_strand_id
1 'polypeptide(L)'
;MDYAPEYQPESHRHPLFKSIWLTALSFSYAYRANILSLILGILFGFLLSRTGATTFDFHAKLFLFENLQLLIVIGTSMVTTSIGLVLLKRYHVNSLVTGTEVDFVKKPYQKGLIGGSVLFGIGWAMTASCPGTIAAMMGEGKISGLFVISGLLLGTMAYGVLQAFISHEARHSEKSKE
;
A
#
# COMPACT_ATOMS: atom_id res chain seq x y z
N MET A 1 -25.64 10.84 -11.43
CA MET A 1 -25.97 9.52 -12.01
C MET A 1 -24.67 8.73 -12.05
N ASP A 2 -24.06 8.42 -10.92
CA ASP A 2 -24.55 7.60 -9.80
C ASP A 2 -24.89 6.19 -10.28
N TYR A 3 -23.93 5.29 -10.15
CA TYR A 3 -24.11 3.85 -10.31
C TYR A 3 -23.76 3.22 -8.95
N ALA A 4 -24.59 3.51 -7.95
CA ALA A 4 -24.69 2.68 -6.76
C ALA A 4 -25.34 1.35 -7.17
N PRO A 5 -24.74 0.19 -6.89
CA PRO A 5 -25.45 -1.07 -7.06
C PRO A 5 -26.55 -1.17 -5.99
N GLU A 6 -27.79 -1.19 -6.49
CA GLU A 6 -29.05 -1.42 -5.80
C GLU A 6 -28.94 -2.60 -4.80
N TYR A 7 -29.03 -2.30 -3.51
CA TYR A 7 -29.20 -3.31 -2.46
C TYR A 7 -30.67 -3.72 -2.44
N GLN A 8 -31.02 -4.81 -3.13
CA GLN A 8 -32.36 -5.39 -3.05
C GLN A 8 -32.56 -6.18 -1.74
N PRO A 9 -33.57 -5.86 -0.92
CA PRO A 9 -33.88 -6.62 0.28
C PRO A 9 -34.89 -7.73 -0.06
N GLU A 10 -34.42 -8.96 -0.27
CA GLU A 10 -35.30 -10.15 -0.41
C GLU A 10 -35.19 -11.06 0.82
N SER A 11 -36.05 -10.71 1.78
CA SER A 11 -36.87 -11.56 2.64
C SER A 11 -36.66 -13.10 2.61
N HIS A 12 -36.32 -13.61 3.80
CA HIS A 12 -36.79 -14.85 4.40
C HIS A 12 -36.38 -16.22 3.84
N ARG A 13 -35.54 -16.87 4.67
CA ARG A 13 -35.45 -18.33 4.97
C ARG A 13 -34.26 -19.08 4.33
N HIS A 14 -33.04 -18.70 4.70
CA HIS A 14 -31.85 -19.54 4.50
C HIS A 14 -31.46 -20.28 5.80
N PRO A 15 -31.13 -21.58 5.73
CA PRO A 15 -30.84 -22.38 6.92
C PRO A 15 -29.54 -21.88 7.57
N LEU A 16 -29.58 -21.62 8.88
CA LEU A 16 -28.46 -21.21 9.75
C LEU A 16 -27.15 -21.98 9.47
N PHE A 17 -27.25 -23.23 9.06
CA PHE A 17 -26.14 -24.10 8.71
C PHE A 17 -25.32 -23.60 7.51
N LYS A 18 -25.96 -22.99 6.51
CA LYS A 18 -25.27 -22.43 5.33
C LYS A 18 -24.50 -21.17 5.71
N SER A 19 -25.01 -20.36 6.63
CA SER A 19 -24.36 -19.15 7.14
C SER A 19 -23.08 -19.48 7.92
N ILE A 20 -23.11 -20.55 8.74
CA ILE A 20 -21.95 -21.07 9.49
C ILE A 20 -20.90 -21.66 8.52
N TRP A 21 -21.35 -22.38 7.50
CA TRP A 21 -20.45 -22.94 6.48
C TRP A 21 -19.82 -21.86 5.59
N LEU A 22 -20.56 -20.80 5.24
CA LEU A 22 -20.05 -19.62 4.52
C LEU A 22 -19.08 -18.79 5.36
N THR A 23 -19.31 -18.66 6.68
CA THR A 23 -18.34 -18.02 7.59
C THR A 23 -17.09 -18.87 7.77
N ALA A 24 -17.20 -20.20 7.84
CA ALA A 24 -16.05 -21.09 7.90
C ALA A 24 -15.23 -21.10 6.60
N LEU A 25 -15.88 -21.07 5.42
CA LEU A 25 -15.19 -20.92 4.14
C LEU A 25 -14.54 -19.53 3.99
N SER A 26 -15.24 -18.47 4.40
CA SER A 26 -14.69 -17.11 4.41
C SER A 26 -13.49 -17.00 5.36
N PHE A 27 -13.57 -17.62 6.55
CA PHE A 27 -12.47 -17.69 7.50
C PHE A 27 -11.27 -18.49 6.95
N SER A 28 -11.51 -19.62 6.29
CA SER A 28 -10.46 -20.42 5.64
C SER A 28 -9.80 -19.67 4.47
N TYR A 29 -10.58 -18.96 3.67
CA TYR A 29 -10.08 -18.17 2.54
C TYR A 29 -9.29 -16.93 3.02
N ALA A 30 -9.81 -16.22 4.03
CA ALA A 30 -9.10 -15.12 4.68
C ALA A 30 -7.80 -15.59 5.36
N TYR A 31 -7.80 -16.76 6.02
CA TYR A 31 -6.61 -17.33 6.63
C TYR A 31 -5.55 -17.71 5.58
N ARG A 32 -5.96 -18.31 4.46
CA ARG A 32 -5.06 -18.60 3.32
C ARG A 32 -4.48 -17.32 2.71
N ALA A 33 -5.28 -16.28 2.54
CA ALA A 33 -4.84 -14.97 2.03
C ALA A 33 -3.84 -14.28 2.97
N ASN A 34 -4.09 -14.31 4.28
CA ASN A 34 -3.18 -13.74 5.29
C ASN A 34 -1.84 -14.48 5.34
N ILE A 35 -1.86 -15.82 5.28
CA ILE A 35 -0.63 -16.63 5.22
C ILE A 35 0.16 -16.34 3.94
N LEU A 36 -0.51 -16.31 2.79
CA LEU A 36 0.14 -15.96 1.51
C LEU A 36 0.75 -14.57 1.54
N SER A 37 0.05 -13.59 2.12
CA SER A 37 0.54 -12.21 2.28
C SER A 37 1.76 -12.15 3.20
N LEU A 38 1.76 -12.92 4.29
CA LEU A 38 2.93 -13.05 5.18
C LEU A 38 4.12 -13.66 4.45
N ILE A 39 3.93 -14.76 3.73
CA ILE A 39 4.99 -15.43 2.96
C ILE A 39 5.55 -14.49 1.89
N LEU A 40 4.69 -13.80 1.14
CA LEU A 40 5.09 -12.82 0.14
C LEU A 40 5.84 -11.65 0.76
N GLY A 41 5.42 -11.16 1.94
CA GLY A 41 6.11 -10.11 2.69
C GLY A 41 7.50 -10.54 3.15
N ILE A 42 7.63 -11.76 3.68
CA ILE A 42 8.92 -12.33 4.10
C ILE A 42 9.85 -12.49 2.90
N LEU A 43 9.35 -13.05 1.79
CA LEU A 43 10.12 -13.18 0.54
C LEU A 43 10.56 -11.83 0.00
N PHE A 44 9.67 -10.83 -0.01
CA PHE A 44 9.98 -9.48 -0.44
C PHE A 44 11.06 -8.84 0.44
N GLY A 45 10.94 -8.92 1.76
CA GLY A 45 11.95 -8.42 2.70
C GLY A 45 13.31 -9.13 2.54
N PHE A 46 13.29 -10.45 2.34
CA PHE A 46 14.50 -11.24 2.10
C PHE A 46 15.21 -10.83 0.80
N LEU A 47 14.46 -10.62 -0.29
CA LEU A 47 15.01 -10.14 -1.56
C LEU A 47 15.60 -8.73 -1.42
N LEU A 48 14.92 -7.82 -0.71
CA LEU A 48 15.45 -6.48 -0.43
C LEU A 48 16.78 -6.54 0.34
N SER A 49 16.84 -7.36 1.39
CA SER A 49 18.07 -7.60 2.16
C SER A 49 19.20 -8.14 1.27
N ARG A 50 18.91 -9.14 0.43
CA ARG A 50 19.89 -9.73 -0.51
C ARG A 50 20.41 -8.74 -1.56
N THR A 51 19.60 -7.77 -1.97
CA THR A 51 20.02 -6.74 -2.93
C THR A 51 20.92 -5.65 -2.33
N GLY A 52 21.13 -5.63 -1.00
CA GLY A 52 21.90 -4.57 -0.34
C GLY A 52 21.17 -3.23 -0.24
N ALA A 53 19.88 -3.21 -0.58
CA ALA A 53 19.00 -2.03 -0.53
C ALA A 53 18.71 -1.57 0.92
N THR A 54 19.24 -2.25 1.93
CA THR A 54 19.05 -1.93 3.35
C THR A 54 20.21 -1.12 3.94
N THR A 55 21.18 -0.73 3.12
CA THR A 55 22.35 0.08 3.52
C THR A 55 22.34 1.45 2.85
N PHE A 56 22.69 2.49 3.60
CA PHE A 56 22.75 3.88 3.12
C PHE A 56 23.79 4.06 2.01
N ASP A 57 24.93 3.37 2.10
CA ASP A 57 26.03 3.49 1.13
C ASP A 57 25.61 3.11 -0.30
N PHE A 58 24.72 2.13 -0.45
CA PHE A 58 24.23 1.71 -1.77
C PHE A 58 23.34 2.78 -2.41
N HIS A 59 22.55 3.50 -1.62
CA HIS A 59 21.75 4.62 -2.11
C HIS A 59 22.64 5.81 -2.47
N ALA A 60 23.65 6.12 -1.64
CA ALA A 60 24.60 7.19 -1.95
C ALA A 60 25.36 6.92 -3.27
N LYS A 61 25.83 5.68 -3.48
CA LYS A 61 26.51 5.25 -4.72
C LYS A 61 25.60 5.27 -5.94
N LEU A 62 24.30 5.05 -5.75
CA LEU A 62 23.30 5.18 -6.80
C LEU A 62 23.18 6.65 -7.24
N PHE A 63 23.06 7.58 -6.30
CA PHE A 63 22.97 9.02 -6.60
C PHE A 63 24.25 9.59 -7.20
N LEU A 64 25.41 9.06 -6.82
CA LEU A 64 26.71 9.42 -7.37
C LEU A 64 27.04 8.72 -8.69
N PHE A 65 26.12 7.89 -9.21
CA PHE A 65 26.28 7.08 -10.43
C PHE A 65 27.53 6.17 -10.45
N GLU A 66 28.10 5.85 -9.29
CA GLU A 66 29.24 4.93 -9.20
C GLU A 66 28.81 3.48 -9.33
N ASN A 67 27.64 3.12 -8.77
CA ASN A 67 27.13 1.76 -8.81
C ASN A 67 25.65 1.73 -9.21
N LEU A 68 25.40 1.32 -10.45
CA LEU A 68 24.06 1.29 -11.06
C LEU A 68 23.28 -0.01 -10.79
N GLN A 69 23.82 -0.92 -9.98
CA GLN A 69 23.16 -2.19 -9.68
C GLN A 69 21.75 -1.96 -9.11
N LEU A 70 21.61 -1.03 -8.16
CA LEU A 70 20.32 -0.72 -7.53
C LEU A 70 19.33 -0.07 -8.52
N LEU A 71 19.83 0.76 -9.45
CA LEU A 71 19.04 1.34 -10.53
C LEU A 71 18.41 0.25 -11.41
N ILE A 72 19.22 -0.74 -11.80
CA ILE A 72 18.81 -1.83 -12.69
C ILE A 72 17.78 -2.72 -11.98
N VAL A 73 17.96 -3.00 -10.68
CA VAL A 73 16.99 -3.77 -9.88
C VAL A 73 15.63 -3.06 -9.83
N ILE A 74 15.61 -1.75 -9.53
CA ILE A 74 14.36 -0.97 -9.50
C ILE A 74 13.75 -0.91 -10.90
N GLY A 75 14.54 -0.64 -11.94
CA GLY A 75 14.06 -0.56 -13.33
C GLY A 75 13.45 -1.86 -13.83
N THR A 76 14.13 -2.99 -13.62
CA THR A 76 13.61 -4.32 -14.00
C THR A 76 12.37 -4.70 -13.21
N SER A 77 12.30 -4.34 -11.91
CA SER A 77 11.12 -4.53 -11.09
C SER A 77 9.92 -3.72 -11.61
N MET A 78 10.12 -2.46 -11.99
CA MET A 78 9.08 -1.60 -12.58
C MET A 78 8.55 -2.19 -13.89
N VAL A 79 9.44 -2.59 -14.80
CA VAL A 79 9.05 -3.21 -16.09
C VAL A 79 8.26 -4.50 -15.85
N THR A 80 8.76 -5.38 -14.98
CA THR A 80 8.09 -6.64 -14.64
C THR A 80 6.72 -6.40 -14.03
N THR A 81 6.61 -5.43 -13.12
CA THR A 81 5.35 -5.04 -12.47
C THR A 81 4.36 -4.47 -13.49
N SER A 82 4.80 -3.56 -14.37
CA SER A 82 3.97 -2.98 -15.43
C SER A 82 3.43 -4.05 -16.38
N ILE A 83 4.28 -4.98 -16.85
CA ILE A 83 3.87 -6.10 -17.69
C ILE A 83 2.87 -6.98 -16.93
N GLY A 84 3.17 -7.32 -15.67
CA GLY A 84 2.27 -8.08 -14.81
C GLY A 84 0.89 -7.44 -14.69
N LEU A 85 0.81 -6.14 -14.38
CA LEU A 85 -0.47 -5.42 -14.27
C LEU A 85 -1.24 -5.42 -15.60
N VAL A 86 -0.57 -5.23 -16.73
CA VAL A 86 -1.21 -5.24 -18.05
C VAL A 86 -1.77 -6.63 -18.37
N LEU A 87 -1.02 -7.69 -18.07
CA LEU A 87 -1.50 -9.07 -18.23
C LEU A 87 -2.69 -9.34 -17.31
N LEU A 88 -2.61 -8.95 -16.03
CA LEU A 88 -3.71 -9.10 -15.08
C LEU A 88 -4.98 -8.42 -15.58
N LYS A 89 -4.85 -7.21 -16.13
CA LYS A 89 -5.97 -6.47 -16.71
C LYS A 89 -6.52 -7.14 -17.98
N ARG A 90 -5.67 -7.73 -18.82
CA ARG A 90 -6.08 -8.39 -20.07
C ARG A 90 -6.78 -9.73 -19.84
N TYR A 91 -6.38 -10.47 -18.80
CA TYR A 91 -6.93 -11.78 -18.48
C TYR A 91 -8.10 -11.75 -17.49
N HIS A 92 -8.56 -10.56 -17.07
CA HIS A 92 -9.67 -10.38 -16.12
C HIS A 92 -9.56 -11.32 -14.91
N VAL A 93 -8.35 -11.43 -14.35
CA VAL A 93 -8.07 -12.42 -13.32
C VAL A 93 -8.81 -12.04 -12.04
N ASN A 94 -9.59 -12.99 -11.53
CA ASN A 94 -10.32 -12.83 -10.27
C ASN A 94 -9.32 -12.71 -9.12
N SER A 95 -9.58 -11.79 -8.19
CA SER A 95 -8.76 -11.63 -6.99
C SER A 95 -8.73 -12.92 -6.17
N LEU A 96 -7.53 -13.36 -5.78
CA LEU A 96 -7.31 -14.54 -4.92
C LEU A 96 -7.86 -14.39 -3.49
N VAL A 97 -8.46 -13.23 -3.15
CA VAL A 97 -8.92 -12.87 -1.80
C VAL A 97 -10.42 -12.59 -1.75
N THR A 98 -11.04 -12.16 -2.85
CA THR A 98 -12.47 -11.81 -2.87
C THR A 98 -13.24 -12.53 -3.98
N GLY A 99 -12.55 -13.14 -4.97
CA GLY A 99 -13.19 -13.79 -6.11
C GLY A 99 -13.86 -12.81 -7.10
N THR A 100 -13.78 -11.51 -6.82
CA THR A 100 -14.23 -10.43 -7.70
C THR A 100 -13.13 -10.01 -8.67
N GLU A 101 -13.53 -9.51 -9.82
CA GLU A 101 -12.66 -8.93 -10.84
C GLU A 101 -11.82 -7.81 -10.22
N VAL A 102 -10.52 -7.79 -10.52
CA VAL A 102 -9.59 -6.77 -10.00
C VAL A 102 -9.88 -5.45 -10.71
N ASP A 103 -10.75 -4.63 -10.11
CA ASP A 103 -10.96 -3.26 -10.59
C ASP A 103 -9.83 -2.35 -10.10
N PHE A 104 -9.04 -1.85 -11.04
CA PHE A 104 -7.99 -0.89 -10.78
C PHE A 104 -8.61 0.51 -10.69
N VAL A 105 -9.27 0.80 -9.57
CA VAL A 105 -9.84 2.12 -9.30
C VAL A 105 -8.71 3.15 -9.22
N LYS A 106 -8.67 4.06 -10.18
CA LYS A 106 -7.72 5.17 -10.17
C LYS A 106 -8.06 6.10 -9.01
N LYS A 107 -7.10 6.34 -8.13
CA LYS A 107 -7.26 7.32 -7.05
C LYS A 107 -7.42 8.72 -7.67
N PRO A 108 -8.48 9.48 -7.33
CA PRO A 108 -8.70 10.80 -7.90
C PRO A 108 -7.58 11.76 -7.48
N TYR A 109 -7.23 12.67 -8.39
CA TYR A 109 -6.20 13.67 -8.14
C TYR A 109 -6.65 14.65 -7.05
N GLN A 110 -5.94 14.68 -5.93
CA GLN A 110 -6.20 15.59 -4.82
C GLN A 110 -5.23 16.78 -4.91
N LYS A 111 -5.73 18.01 -4.69
CA LYS A 111 -4.90 19.23 -4.72
C LYS A 111 -3.68 19.16 -3.78
N GLY A 112 -3.81 18.43 -2.66
CA GLY A 112 -2.72 18.20 -1.70
C GLY A 112 -1.63 17.22 -2.16
N LEU A 113 -1.81 16.51 -3.28
CA LEU A 113 -0.88 15.47 -3.73
C LEU A 113 0.49 16.04 -4.12
N ILE A 114 0.54 17.20 -4.77
CA ILE A 114 1.80 17.87 -5.13
C ILE A 114 2.59 18.20 -3.87
N GLY A 115 1.97 18.92 -2.92
CA GLY A 115 2.64 19.32 -1.67
C GLY A 115 3.10 18.11 -0.86
N GLY A 116 2.26 17.07 -0.76
CA GLY A 116 2.61 15.82 -0.10
C GLY A 116 3.79 15.11 -0.79
N SER A 117 3.81 15.06 -2.13
CA SER A 117 4.88 14.40 -2.89
C SER A 117 6.23 15.10 -2.74
N VAL A 118 6.25 16.44 -2.68
CA VAL A 118 7.47 17.22 -2.45
C VAL A 118 7.99 16.99 -1.03
N LEU A 119 7.12 17.07 -0.02
CA LEU A 119 7.51 16.80 1.38
C LEU A 119 8.02 15.37 1.57
N PHE A 120 7.36 14.40 0.94
CA PHE A 120 7.78 13.00 0.96
C PHE A 120 9.14 12.81 0.26
N GLY A 121 9.35 13.46 -0.88
CA GLY A 121 10.62 13.44 -1.62
C GLY A 121 11.77 14.03 -0.81
N ILE A 122 11.54 15.14 -0.09
CA ILE A 122 12.54 15.75 0.81
C ILE A 122 12.91 14.77 1.93
N GLY A 123 11.91 14.14 2.57
CA GLY A 123 12.15 13.13 3.60
C GLY A 123 12.94 11.93 3.08
N TRP A 124 12.63 11.46 1.88
CA TRP A 124 13.39 10.39 1.22
C TRP A 124 14.83 10.82 0.90
N ALA A 125 15.05 12.04 0.42
CA ALA A 125 16.41 12.56 0.14
C ALA A 125 17.27 12.66 1.40
N MET A 126 16.68 13.04 2.54
CA MET A 126 17.39 13.14 3.82
C MET A 126 17.71 11.77 4.42
N THR A 127 16.80 10.82 4.30
CA THR A 127 16.90 9.50 4.97
C THR A 127 17.38 8.38 4.05
N ALA A 128 17.49 8.64 2.75
CA ALA A 128 17.85 7.67 1.71
C ALA A 128 17.15 6.29 1.88
N SER A 129 15.92 6.29 2.41
CA SER A 129 15.19 5.08 2.81
C SER A 129 13.74 5.17 2.36
N CYS A 130 13.24 4.12 1.71
CA CYS A 130 11.86 4.06 1.24
C CYS A 130 11.00 3.26 2.24
N PRO A 131 9.66 3.43 2.25
CA PRO A 131 8.78 2.72 3.21
C PRO A 131 8.96 1.20 3.18
N GLY A 132 9.26 0.62 2.01
CA GLY A 132 9.53 -0.81 1.87
C GLY A 132 10.88 -1.24 2.45
N THR A 133 11.95 -0.45 2.26
CA THR A 133 13.27 -0.79 2.78
C THR A 133 13.37 -0.56 4.28
N ILE A 134 12.63 0.41 4.85
CA ILE A 134 12.58 0.64 6.30
C ILE A 134 12.04 -0.59 7.03
N ALA A 135 11.01 -1.26 6.49
CA ALA A 135 10.48 -2.50 7.05
C ALA A 135 11.51 -3.63 7.02
N ALA A 136 12.27 -3.77 5.93
CA ALA A 136 13.36 -4.74 5.82
C ALA A 136 14.53 -4.42 6.78
N MET A 137 14.92 -3.15 6.90
CA MET A 137 15.97 -2.69 7.82
C MET A 137 15.61 -2.93 9.29
N MET A 138 14.34 -2.78 9.64
CA MET A 138 13.84 -3.14 10.97
C MET A 138 13.96 -4.64 11.23
N GLY A 139 13.63 -5.47 10.24
CA GLY A 139 13.82 -6.92 10.30
C GLY A 139 15.28 -7.35 10.45
N GLU A 140 16.23 -6.58 9.89
CA GLU A 140 17.67 -6.78 10.06
C GLU A 140 18.21 -6.28 11.41
N GLY A 141 17.41 -5.58 12.23
CA GLY A 141 17.84 -5.03 13.52
C GLY A 141 18.65 -3.73 13.41
N LYS A 142 18.56 -3.00 12.29
CA LYS A 142 19.27 -1.71 12.13
C LYS A 142 18.55 -0.59 12.89
N ILE A 143 19.26 0.01 13.85
CA ILE A 143 18.76 1.11 14.68
C ILE A 143 18.27 2.30 13.85
N SER A 144 18.93 2.58 12.72
CA SER A 144 18.52 3.66 11.80
C SER A 144 17.09 3.50 11.30
N GLY A 145 16.61 2.27 11.09
CA GLY A 145 15.23 2.00 10.66
C GLY A 145 14.18 2.40 11.69
N LEU A 146 14.50 2.32 12.99
CA LEU A 146 13.59 2.70 14.08
C LEU A 146 13.36 4.22 14.14
N PHE A 147 14.37 5.03 13.82
CA PHE A 147 14.21 6.48 13.76
C PHE A 147 13.35 6.90 12.56
N VAL A 148 13.57 6.27 11.39
CA VAL A 148 12.81 6.63 10.19
C VAL A 148 11.35 6.15 10.28
N ILE A 149 11.09 4.94 10.80
CA ILE A 149 9.71 4.46 10.98
C ILE A 149 8.93 5.31 11.98
N SER A 150 9.57 5.76 13.07
CA SER A 150 8.90 6.59 14.08
C SER A 150 8.57 7.96 13.50
N GLY A 151 9.49 8.58 12.75
CA GLY A 151 9.21 9.80 11.99
C GLY A 151 8.08 9.63 10.96
N LEU A 152 8.07 8.52 10.22
CA LEU A 152 7.01 8.20 9.25
C LEU A 152 5.64 8.05 9.92
N LEU A 153 5.58 7.34 11.05
CA LEU A 153 4.35 7.14 11.83
C LEU A 153 3.85 8.47 12.40
N LEU A 154 4.72 9.24 13.05
CA LEU A 154 4.36 10.55 13.61
C LEU A 154 3.91 11.53 12.53
N GLY A 155 4.60 11.59 11.40
CA GLY A 155 4.21 12.44 10.27
C GLY A 155 2.86 12.05 9.67
N THR A 156 2.59 10.75 9.51
CA THR A 156 1.32 10.24 9.00
C THR A 156 0.17 10.50 9.99
N MET A 157 0.41 10.30 11.29
CA MET A 157 -0.58 10.61 12.33
C MET A 157 -0.88 12.10 12.40
N ALA A 158 0.15 12.96 12.38
CA ALA A 158 -0.02 14.42 12.40
C ALA A 158 -0.82 14.89 11.18
N TYR A 159 -0.52 14.38 9.99
CA TYR A 159 -1.29 14.69 8.78
C TYR A 159 -2.73 14.18 8.86
N GLY A 160 -2.95 12.98 9.41
CA GLY A 160 -4.29 12.42 9.62
C GLY A 160 -5.15 13.28 10.56
N VAL A 161 -4.57 13.77 11.65
CA VAL A 161 -5.25 14.68 12.58
C VAL A 161 -5.55 16.02 11.92
N LEU A 162 -4.57 16.62 11.23
CA LEU A 162 -4.75 17.89 10.52
C LEU A 162 -5.86 17.80 9.45
N GLN A 163 -5.87 16.70 8.68
CA GLN A 163 -6.89 16.46 7.66
C GLN A 163 -8.27 16.27 8.31
N ALA A 164 -8.36 15.62 9.47
CA ALA A 164 -9.61 15.47 10.20
C ALA A 164 -10.17 16.83 10.63
N PHE A 165 -9.34 17.73 11.16
CA PHE A 165 -9.73 19.10 11.51
C PHE A 165 -10.21 19.89 10.28
N ILE A 166 -9.44 19.89 9.18
CA ILE A 166 -9.83 20.59 7.95
C ILE A 166 -11.16 20.06 7.39
N SER A 167 -11.37 18.74 7.46
CA SER A 167 -12.62 18.12 7.00
C SER A 167 -13.83 18.46 7.88
N HIS A 168 -13.60 18.81 9.15
CA HIS A 168 -14.64 19.24 10.09
C HIS A 168 -15.05 20.69 9.82
N GLU A 169 -14.08 21.57 9.61
CA GLU A 169 -14.31 22.99 9.27
C GLU A 169 -15.05 23.15 7.93
N ALA A 170 -14.65 22.37 6.93
CA ALA A 170 -15.29 22.38 5.61
C ALA A 170 -16.78 21.98 5.68
N ARG A 171 -17.12 21.00 6.54
CA ARG A 171 -18.52 20.59 6.76
C ARG A 171 -19.36 21.66 7.47
N HIS A 172 -18.77 22.46 8.35
CA HIS A 172 -19.47 23.57 9.00
C HIS A 172 -19.72 24.76 8.07
N SER A 173 -18.80 25.04 7.15
CA SER A 173 -18.96 26.13 6.17
C SER A 173 -20.04 25.83 5.12
N GLU A 174 -20.22 24.57 4.74
CA GLU A 174 -21.27 24.15 3.81
C GLU A 174 -22.66 24.25 4.44
N LYS A 175 -22.80 23.83 5.71
CA LYS A 175 -24.07 23.87 6.46
C LYS A 175 -24.54 25.29 6.86
N SER A 176 -23.65 26.29 6.78
CA SER A 176 -23.97 27.70 7.07
C SER A 176 -24.41 28.49 5.82
N LYS A 177 -24.30 27.89 4.62
CA LYS A 177 -24.72 28.49 3.35
C LYS A 177 -26.09 28.00 2.87
N GLU A 178 -26.68 27.05 3.59
CA GLU A 178 -28.07 26.56 3.42
C GLU A 178 -28.96 27.24 4.47
#